data_AF-A0A7S2Z701-F1
#
_entry.id   AF-A0A7S2Z701-F1
#
_cell.length_a   1.000
_cell.length_b   1.000
_cell.length_c   1.000
_cell.angle_alpha   90.00
_cell.angle_beta   90.00
_cell.angle_gamma   90.00
#
_symmetry.space_group_name_H-M   'P 1'
#
loop_
_entity.id
_entity.type
_entity.pdbx_description
1 polymer ?
#
loop_
_entity_poly.entity_id
_entity_poly.type
_entity_poly.pdbx_seq_one_letter_code
_entity_poly.pdbx_strand_id
1 'polypeptide(L)'
;GTLEDPRWTGESARKYPFELDTFQEISVACLERRENVLVAAHTSAGKTAVAEYAIAMAFRDNQRVVYTSPLKALSNQKFRELGEDFEDVGLMTGDNSLHPNATCIVMTTEIMRSMIYKGSE
;
A
#
# COMPACT_ATOMS: atom_id res chain seq x y z
N GLY A 1 4.86 20.84 1.31
CA GLY A 1 5.02 21.10 2.76
C GLY A 1 6.35 20.60 3.25
N THR A 2 6.67 20.87 4.51
CA THR A 2 7.78 20.25 5.27
C THR A 2 7.20 19.19 6.22
N LEU A 3 8.03 18.50 7.01
CA LEU A 3 7.51 17.64 8.09
C LEU A 3 6.80 18.44 9.19
N GLU A 4 7.21 19.68 9.42
CA GLU A 4 6.61 20.58 10.42
C GLU A 4 5.31 21.23 9.91
N ASP A 5 5.17 21.38 8.59
CA ASP A 5 3.95 21.85 7.92
C ASP A 5 3.65 20.99 6.68
N PRO A 6 3.06 19.80 6.85
CA PRO A 6 2.91 18.79 5.82
C PRO A 6 1.69 19.10 4.95
N ARG A 7 1.74 20.23 4.26
CA ARG A 7 0.69 20.60 3.31
C ARG A 7 0.98 20.03 1.93
N TRP A 8 0.03 19.26 1.43
CA TRP A 8 -0.12 18.95 0.01
C TRP A 8 -1.38 19.67 -0.50
N THR A 9 -1.24 20.46 -1.55
CA THR A 9 -2.33 21.24 -2.16
C THR A 9 -2.71 20.72 -3.55
N GLY A 10 -2.09 19.62 -3.98
CA GLY A 10 -2.41 18.98 -5.26
C GLY A 10 -3.65 18.10 -5.17
N GLU A 11 -3.96 17.42 -6.27
CA GLU A 11 -5.04 16.45 -6.29
C GLU A 11 -4.66 15.22 -5.46
N SER A 12 -5.51 14.89 -4.48
CA SER A 12 -5.29 13.75 -3.60
C SER A 12 -5.61 12.43 -4.30
N ALA A 13 -4.74 11.43 -4.17
CA ALA A 13 -4.98 10.11 -4.78
C ALA A 13 -6.19 9.37 -4.20
N ARG A 14 -6.57 9.64 -2.94
CA ARG A 14 -7.76 9.06 -2.28
C ARG A 14 -8.40 10.10 -1.37
N LYS A 15 -9.73 10.03 -1.22
CA LYS A 15 -10.51 10.82 -0.25
C LYS A 15 -11.09 9.87 0.80
N TYR A 16 -11.05 10.29 2.05
CA TYR A 16 -11.61 9.54 3.18
C TYR A 16 -12.91 10.19 3.67
N PRO A 17 -13.88 9.42 4.17
CA PRO A 17 -15.11 9.96 4.76
C PRO A 17 -14.90 10.53 6.17
N PHE A 18 -13.66 10.52 6.67
CA PHE A 18 -13.24 11.02 7.97
C PHE A 18 -12.02 11.94 7.81
N GLU A 19 -11.77 12.77 8.81
CA GLU A 19 -10.55 13.58 8.89
C GLU A 19 -9.37 12.69 9.25
N LEU A 20 -8.25 12.88 8.55
CA LEU A 20 -7.04 12.11 8.80
C LEU A 20 -6.38 12.60 10.09
N ASP A 21 -5.90 11.66 10.91
CA ASP A 21 -5.06 12.00 12.05
C ASP A 21 -3.76 12.63 11.58
N THR A 22 -3.13 13.46 12.42
CA THR A 22 -1.92 14.21 12.09
C THR A 22 -0.82 13.34 11.47
N PHE A 23 -0.59 12.12 11.99
CA PHE A 23 0.44 11.23 11.43
C PHE A 23 0.08 10.71 10.04
N GLN A 24 -1.21 10.53 9.74
CA GLN A 24 -1.70 10.11 8.43
C GLN A 24 -1.54 11.26 7.42
N GLU A 25 -1.90 12.49 7.80
CA GLU A 25 -1.69 13.68 6.96
C GLU A 25 -0.22 13.91 6.63
N ILE A 26 0.66 13.82 7.64
CA ILE A 26 2.12 13.87 7.46
C ILE A 26 2.55 12.81 6.44
N SER A 27 2.09 11.57 6.63
CA SER A 27 2.47 10.45 5.77
C SER A 27 2.01 10.67 4.32
N VAL A 28 0.77 11.11 4.11
CA VAL A 28 0.22 11.46 2.80
C VAL A 28 1.05 12.56 2.13
N ALA A 29 1.36 13.62 2.85
CA ALA A 29 2.16 14.72 2.31
C ALA A 29 3.59 14.29 1.96
N CYS A 30 4.20 13.39 2.72
CA CYS A 30 5.51 12.80 2.39
C CYS A 30 5.44 11.91 1.15
N LEU A 31 4.41 11.05 1.06
CA LEU A 31 4.19 10.19 -0.09
C LEU A 31 4.02 11.01 -1.38
N GLU A 32 3.21 12.07 -1.36
CA GLU A 32 3.03 12.97 -2.52
C GLU A 32 4.30 13.72 -2.92
N ARG A 33 5.25 13.90 -1.99
CA ARG A 33 6.61 14.40 -2.29
C ARG A 33 7.57 13.31 -2.79
N ARG A 34 7.08 12.09 -3.00
CA ARG A 34 7.87 10.89 -3.37
C ARG A 34 8.95 10.53 -2.35
N GLU A 35 8.68 10.82 -1.07
CA GLU A 35 9.53 10.44 0.05
C GLU A 35 9.09 9.07 0.61
N ASN A 36 10.01 8.37 1.27
CA ASN A 36 9.70 7.13 1.96
C ASN A 36 9.15 7.42 3.36
N VAL A 37 8.14 6.65 3.79
CA VAL A 37 7.51 6.79 5.10
C VAL A 37 7.65 5.51 5.93
N LEU A 38 8.00 5.67 7.22
CA LEU A 38 7.94 4.61 8.22
C LEU A 38 6.94 5.02 9.30
N VAL A 39 5.80 4.33 9.35
CA VAL A 39 4.72 4.65 10.29
C VAL A 39 4.72 3.68 11.46
N ALA A 40 5.07 4.18 12.65
CA ALA A 40 5.01 3.44 13.90
C ALA A 40 3.88 3.96 14.78
N ALA A 41 2.74 3.26 14.76
CA ALA A 41 1.57 3.56 15.60
C ALA A 41 0.94 2.27 16.14
N HIS A 42 0.16 2.37 17.22
CA HIS A 42 -0.51 1.22 17.83
C HIS A 42 -1.49 0.53 16.86
N THR A 43 -1.83 -0.74 17.12
CA THR A 43 -2.97 -1.39 16.45
C THR A 43 -4.23 -0.54 16.64
N SER A 44 -5.18 -0.64 15.71
CA SER A 44 -6.40 0.20 15.63
C SER A 44 -6.21 1.71 15.44
N ALA A 45 -4.98 2.25 15.40
CA ALA A 45 -4.73 3.68 15.14
C ALA A 45 -4.92 4.11 13.66
N GLY A 46 -5.53 3.29 12.81
CA GLY A 46 -5.80 3.68 11.42
C GLY A 46 -4.60 3.69 10.46
N LYS A 47 -3.50 2.97 10.75
CA LYS A 47 -2.33 2.87 9.85
C LYS A 47 -2.69 2.44 8.41
N THR A 48 -3.77 1.68 8.24
CA THR A 48 -4.25 1.21 6.94
C THR A 48 -4.51 2.36 5.96
N ALA A 49 -4.97 3.52 6.44
CA ALA A 49 -5.21 4.68 5.58
C ALA A 49 -3.95 5.10 4.81
N VAL A 50 -2.78 5.08 5.44
CA VAL A 50 -1.51 5.42 4.76
C VAL A 50 -1.18 4.40 3.66
N ALA A 51 -1.42 3.10 3.91
CA ALA A 51 -1.19 2.05 2.92
C ALA A 51 -2.17 2.14 1.75
N GLU A 52 -3.46 2.36 2.02
CA GLU A 52 -4.49 2.56 0.99
C GLU A 52 -4.19 3.79 0.13
N TYR A 53 -3.67 4.86 0.73
CA TYR A 53 -3.26 6.05 0.00
C TYR A 53 -2.12 5.75 -0.97
N ALA A 54 -1.08 5.06 -0.49
CA ALA A 54 0.06 4.66 -1.33
C ALA A 54 -0.38 3.74 -2.50
N ILE A 55 -1.35 2.85 -2.26
CA ILE A 55 -1.94 2.03 -3.31
C ILE A 55 -2.68 2.92 -4.31
N ALA A 56 -3.55 3.82 -3.85
CA ALA A 56 -4.30 4.73 -4.71
C ALA A 56 -3.37 5.63 -5.56
N MET A 57 -2.26 6.09 -4.99
CA MET A 57 -1.22 6.82 -5.73
C MET A 57 -0.63 5.97 -6.84
N ALA A 58 -0.33 4.69 -6.58
CA ALA A 58 0.20 3.79 -7.58
C ALA A 58 -0.78 3.60 -8.76
N PHE A 59 -2.08 3.46 -8.47
CA PHE A 59 -3.11 3.42 -9.51
C PHE A 59 -3.18 4.72 -10.32
N ARG A 60 -3.21 5.88 -9.64
CA ARG A 60 -3.22 7.21 -10.29
C ARG A 60 -2.01 7.39 -11.21
N ASP A 61 -0.84 6.97 -10.75
CA ASP A 61 0.44 7.24 -11.40
C ASP A 61 0.87 6.10 -12.36
N ASN A 62 0.00 5.11 -12.62
CA ASN A 62 0.28 3.91 -13.43
C ASN A 62 1.54 3.15 -12.97
N GLN A 63 1.73 3.05 -11.66
CA GLN A 63 2.82 2.31 -11.02
C GLN A 63 2.30 1.02 -10.38
N ARG A 64 3.19 0.04 -10.23
CA ARG A 64 2.88 -1.19 -9.50
C ARG A 64 3.16 -1.02 -8.01
N VAL A 65 2.33 -1.64 -7.18
CA VAL A 65 2.48 -1.65 -5.73
C VAL A 65 2.44 -3.07 -5.19
N VAL A 66 3.32 -3.37 -4.24
CA VAL A 66 3.36 -4.67 -3.56
C VAL A 66 2.95 -4.48 -2.10
N TYR A 67 1.89 -5.17 -1.69
CA TYR A 67 1.46 -5.24 -0.30
C TYR A 67 1.94 -6.55 0.31
N THR A 68 2.89 -6.47 1.24
CA THR A 68 3.40 -7.66 1.94
C THR A 68 2.70 -7.91 3.26
N SER A 69 2.40 -9.17 3.56
CA SER A 69 1.94 -9.61 4.89
C SER A 69 2.73 -10.85 5.35
N PRO A 70 2.92 -11.07 6.66
CA PRO A 70 3.77 -12.16 7.14
C PRO A 70 3.12 -13.54 7.05
N LEU A 71 1.78 -13.62 6.92
CA LEU A 71 1.04 -14.88 6.94
C LEU A 71 0.11 -14.99 5.73
N LYS A 72 0.08 -16.17 5.12
CA LYS A 72 -0.80 -16.49 3.97
C LYS A 72 -2.28 -16.18 4.26
N ALA A 73 -2.75 -16.50 5.47
CA ALA A 73 -4.14 -16.22 5.86
C ALA A 73 -4.46 -14.72 5.83
N LEU A 74 -3.53 -13.88 6.32
CA LEU A 74 -3.66 -12.42 6.27
C LEU A 74 -3.53 -11.89 4.85
N SER A 75 -2.70 -12.49 4.01
CA SER A 75 -2.62 -12.15 2.58
C SER A 75 -3.97 -12.38 1.88
N ASN A 76 -4.62 -13.51 2.12
CA ASN A 76 -5.94 -13.80 1.55
C ASN A 76 -7.02 -12.82 2.05
N GLN A 77 -6.99 -12.47 3.33
CA GLN A 77 -7.89 -11.47 3.88
C GLN A 77 -7.68 -10.12 3.21
N LYS A 78 -6.42 -9.66 3.12
CA LYS A 78 -6.07 -8.38 2.50
C LYS A 78 -6.36 -8.33 1.01
N PHE A 79 -6.20 -9.44 0.30
CA PHE A 79 -6.60 -9.55 -1.11
C PHE A 79 -8.09 -9.28 -1.30
N ARG A 80 -8.95 -9.82 -0.43
CA ARG A 80 -10.39 -9.56 -0.49
C ARG A 80 -10.73 -8.11 -0.14
N GLU A 81 -10.21 -7.61 0.97
CA GLU A 81 -10.44 -6.23 1.41
C GLU A 81 -9.98 -5.21 0.36
N LEU A 82 -8.79 -5.39 -0.22
CA LEU A 82 -8.29 -4.51 -1.27
C LEU A 82 -9.05 -4.68 -2.60
N GLY A 83 -9.57 -5.88 -2.89
CA GLY A 83 -10.41 -6.11 -4.07
C GLY A 83 -11.80 -5.50 -3.97
N GLU A 84 -12.26 -5.15 -2.77
CA GLU A 84 -13.48 -4.33 -2.58
C GLU A 84 -13.22 -2.86 -2.88
N ASP A 85 -12.00 -2.39 -2.64
CA ASP A 85 -11.59 -0.98 -2.75
C ASP A 85 -10.92 -0.61 -4.08
N PHE A 86 -10.33 -1.59 -4.78
CA PHE A 86 -9.51 -1.39 -5.98
C PHE A 86 -9.81 -2.46 -7.04
N GLU A 87 -9.82 -2.08 -8.31
CA GLU A 87 -10.25 -2.96 -9.40
C GLU A 87 -9.21 -4.00 -9.83
N ASP A 88 -7.91 -3.65 -9.80
CA ASP A 88 -6.82 -4.48 -10.33
C ASP A 88 -5.90 -4.97 -9.20
N VAL A 89 -6.39 -5.97 -8.47
CA VAL A 89 -5.69 -6.59 -7.35
C VAL A 89 -5.39 -8.06 -7.66
N GLY A 90 -4.16 -8.47 -7.36
CA GLY A 90 -3.68 -9.85 -7.46
C GLY A 90 -3.19 -10.39 -6.12
N LEU A 91 -3.00 -11.71 -6.07
CA LEU A 91 -2.50 -12.43 -4.91
C LEU A 91 -1.39 -13.39 -5.33
N MET A 92 -0.23 -13.31 -4.69
CA MET A 92 0.85 -14.27 -4.87
C MET A 92 1.25 -14.89 -3.53
N THR A 93 0.99 -16.18 -3.39
CA THR A 93 1.39 -17.00 -2.25
C THR A 93 2.15 -18.23 -2.74
N GLY A 94 2.75 -19.01 -1.85
CA GLY A 94 3.50 -20.23 -2.24
C GLY A 94 2.68 -21.22 -3.05
N ASP A 95 1.38 -21.30 -2.79
CA ASP A 95 0.52 -22.34 -3.38
C ASP A 95 -0.42 -21.79 -4.47
N ASN A 96 -0.77 -20.50 -4.40
CA ASN A 96 -1.75 -19.87 -5.31
C ASN A 96 -1.20 -18.56 -5.86
N SER A 97 -1.40 -18.35 -7.17
CA SER A 97 -1.14 -17.10 -7.87
C SER A 97 -2.37 -16.68 -8.65
N LEU A 98 -2.96 -15.54 -8.30
CA LEU A 98 -4.14 -14.95 -8.93
C LEU A 98 -3.75 -13.57 -9.47
N HIS A 99 -4.06 -13.30 -10.73
CA HIS A 99 -3.75 -12.03 -11.42
C HIS A 99 -2.32 -11.50 -11.13
N PRO A 100 -1.24 -12.25 -11.42
CA PRO A 100 0.14 -11.87 -11.05
C PRO A 100 0.65 -10.58 -11.72
N ASN A 101 -0.05 -10.14 -12.76
CA ASN A 101 0.25 -8.92 -13.50
C ASN A 101 -0.56 -7.71 -13.02
N ALA A 102 -1.39 -7.87 -11.99
CA ALA A 102 -2.16 -6.77 -11.44
C ALA A 102 -1.27 -5.63 -10.91
N THR A 103 -1.86 -4.44 -10.87
CA THR A 103 -1.29 -3.19 -10.39
C THR A 103 -0.95 -3.30 -8.90
N CYS A 104 -1.89 -3.78 -8.09
CA CYS A 104 -1.66 -4.08 -6.68
C CYS A 104 -1.50 -5.59 -6.47
N ILE A 105 -0.32 -6.03 -6.00
CA ILE A 105 -0.09 -7.43 -5.67
C ILE A 105 0.03 -7.62 -4.17
N VAL A 106 -0.87 -8.41 -3.60
CA VAL A 106 -0.77 -8.88 -2.23
C VAL A 106 0.08 -10.15 -2.20
N MET A 107 1.12 -10.20 -1.35
CA MET A 107 1.98 -11.38 -1.24
C MET A 107 2.55 -11.59 0.16
N THR A 108 3.16 -12.75 0.39
CA THR A 108 3.97 -12.96 1.60
C THR A 108 5.39 -12.41 1.40
N THR A 109 6.06 -12.08 2.51
CA THR A 109 7.47 -11.63 2.48
C THR A 109 8.41 -12.67 1.86
N GLU A 110 8.12 -13.97 2.05
CA GLU A 110 8.89 -15.06 1.45
C GLU A 110 8.80 -15.10 -0.07
N ILE A 111 7.63 -14.80 -0.63
CA ILE A 111 7.41 -14.73 -2.08
C ILE A 111 8.11 -13.51 -2.66
N MET A 112 7.99 -12.35 -2.01
CA MET A 112 8.73 -11.14 -2.42
C MET A 112 10.24 -11.40 -2.43
N ARG A 113 10.76 -12.03 -1.38
CA ARG A 113 12.17 -12.43 -1.28
C ARG A 113 12.56 -13.34 -2.45
N SER A 114 11.76 -14.37 -2.76
CA SER A 114 12.02 -15.29 -3.88
C SER A 114 12.06 -14.57 -5.23
N MET A 115 11.17 -13.60 -5.45
CA MET A 115 11.15 -12.80 -6.69
C MET A 115 12.41 -11.94 -6.84
N ILE A 116 12.87 -11.30 -5.76
CA ILE A 116 14.09 -10.50 -5.77
C ILE A 116 15.32 -11.37 -6.09
N TYR A 117 15.42 -12.57 -5.50
CA TYR A 117 16.53 -13.49 -5.80
C TYR A 117 16.51 -14.03 -7.23
N LYS A 118 15.32 -14.35 -7.78
CA LYS A 118 15.21 -14.84 -9.16
C LYS A 118 15.50 -13.78 -10.21
N GLY A 119 15.21 -12.51 -9.91
CA GLY A 119 15.49 -11.38 -10.82
C GLY A 119 16.90 -10.81 -10.69
N SER A 120 17.73 -11.35 -9.80
CA SER A 120 19.15 -10.98 -9.64
C SER A 120 20.10 -11.97 -10.31
N GLU A 121 19.58 -13.02 -10.96
CA GLU A 121 20.24 -13.83 -11.98
C GLU A 121 19.94 -13.28 -13.38
#